data_AF-A0AAJ2HFF4-F1
#
_entry.id   AF-A0AAJ2HFF4-F1
#
_cell.length_a   1.000
_cell.length_b   1.000
_cell.length_c   1.000
_cell.angle_alpha   90.00
_cell.angle_beta   90.00
_cell.angle_gamma   90.00
#
_symmetry.space_group_name_H-M   'P 1'
#
loop_
_entity.id
_entity.type
_entity.pdbx_description
1 polymer ?
#
loop_
_entity_poly.entity_id
_entity_poly.type
_entity_poly.pdbx_seq_one_letter_code
_entity_poly.pdbx_strand_id
1 'polypeptide(L)'
;MGKFIYDGSVKVDFEDRTLAHLQLVIGAKLRRGEPFHFTWKDDSSIGDGRTTVWVHPRSSLVYKYYGSRKPRLNMAWIDALAYTANSPAGLYLVPEPMDVAPKGATDETH
;
A
#
# COMPACT_ATOMS: atom_id res chain seq x y z
N MET A 1 -3.24 13.30 -4.58
CA MET A 1 -2.27 12.43 -5.28
C MET A 1 -0.98 12.52 -4.51
N GLY A 2 -0.44 11.38 -4.06
CA GLY A 2 0.84 11.23 -3.39
C GLY A 2 1.87 10.58 -4.32
N LYS A 3 3.15 10.62 -3.93
CA LYS A 3 4.26 10.06 -4.70
C LYS A 3 5.05 9.07 -3.87
N PHE A 4 5.23 7.87 -4.42
CA PHE A 4 6.17 6.89 -3.90
C PHE A 4 7.48 7.00 -4.69
N ILE A 5 8.60 7.06 -3.97
CA ILE A 5 9.93 7.14 -4.55
C ILE A 5 10.78 6.01 -3.97
N TYR A 6 11.32 5.19 -4.85
CA TYR A 6 12.18 4.06 -4.52
C TYR A 6 13.61 4.33 -5.03
N ASP A 7 14.58 4.31 -4.12
CA ASP A 7 16.02 4.54 -4.37
C ASP A 7 16.34 5.80 -5.22
N GLY A 8 15.46 6.80 -5.16
CA GLY A 8 15.60 8.09 -5.87
C GLY A 8 15.34 8.05 -7.38
N SER A 9 15.38 6.88 -8.01
CA SER A 9 15.24 6.70 -9.46
C SER A 9 13.80 6.41 -9.87
N VAL A 10 13.13 5.47 -9.19
CA VAL A 10 11.77 5.04 -9.53
C VAL A 10 10.77 5.92 -8.80
N LYS A 11 9.88 6.55 -9.56
CA LYS A 11 8.86 7.48 -9.05
C LYS A 11 7.52 7.10 -9.66
N VAL A 12 6.53 6.92 -8.79
CA VAL A 12 5.16 6.62 -9.22
C VAL A 12 4.17 7.44 -8.38
N ASP A 13 3.14 7.95 -9.04
CA ASP A 13 2.06 8.67 -8.40
C ASP A 13 0.93 7.70 -8.03
N PHE A 14 0.45 7.82 -6.79
CA PHE A 14 -0.69 7.06 -6.26
C PHE A 14 -1.71 8.04 -5.68
N GLU A 15 -2.95 7.60 -5.47
CA GLU A 15 -3.83 8.34 -4.58
C GLU A 15 -3.24 8.37 -3.15
N ASP A 16 -3.42 9.48 -2.43
CA ASP A 16 -2.87 9.61 -1.07
C ASP A 16 -3.40 8.50 -0.15
N ARG A 17 -4.65 8.08 -0.37
CA ARG A 17 -5.27 6.96 0.36
C ARG A 17 -4.51 5.67 0.09
N THR A 18 -4.34 5.28 -1.18
CA THR A 18 -3.58 4.09 -1.57
C THR A 18 -2.16 4.12 -1.00
N LEU A 19 -1.48 5.28 -1.10
CA LEU A 19 -0.12 5.47 -0.60
C LEU A 19 -0.03 5.23 0.91
N ALA A 20 -1.02 5.67 1.70
CA ALA A 20 -1.07 5.44 3.14
C ALA A 20 -1.18 3.95 3.50
N HIS A 21 -1.97 3.18 2.76
CA HIS A 21 -2.10 1.74 2.99
C HIS A 21 -0.82 1.01 2.60
N LEU A 22 -0.22 1.36 1.46
CA LEU A 22 1.08 0.84 1.02
C LEU A 22 2.17 1.12 2.07
N GLN A 23 2.26 2.35 2.58
CA GLN A 23 3.25 2.72 3.60
C GLN A 23 3.17 1.82 4.83
N LEU A 24 1.96 1.50 5.30
CA LEU A 24 1.77 0.65 6.47
C LEU A 24 2.21 -0.80 6.21
N VAL A 25 1.80 -1.37 5.08
CA VAL A 25 2.10 -2.76 4.72
C VAL A 25 3.60 -2.93 4.44
N ILE A 26 4.18 -2.05 3.63
CA ILE A 26 5.61 -2.06 3.31
C ILE A 26 6.42 -1.89 4.60
N GLY A 27 6.07 -0.90 5.43
CA GLY A 27 6.73 -0.68 6.71
C GLY A 27 6.64 -1.88 7.65
N ALA A 28 5.49 -2.58 7.69
CA ALA A 28 5.33 -3.78 8.51
C ALA A 28 6.24 -4.92 8.05
N LYS A 29 6.36 -5.16 6.74
CA LYS A 29 7.25 -6.19 6.19
C LYS A 29 8.72 -5.88 6.45
N LEU A 30 9.14 -4.62 6.23
CA LEU A 30 10.51 -4.20 6.45
C LEU A 30 10.93 -4.29 7.92
N ARG A 31 10.02 -4.00 8.86
CA ARG A 31 10.28 -4.19 10.30
C ARG A 31 10.51 -5.66 10.68
N ARG A 32 9.92 -6.61 9.94
CA ARG A 32 10.16 -8.05 10.13
C ARG A 32 11.39 -8.56 9.38
N GLY A 33 12.09 -7.71 8.63
CA GLY A 33 13.23 -8.12 7.82
C GLY A 33 12.84 -8.98 6.62
N GLU A 34 11.58 -8.93 6.19
CA GLU A 34 11.06 -9.69 5.06
C GLU A 34 11.18 -8.87 3.77
N PRO A 35 12.14 -9.15 2.87
CA PRO A 35 12.19 -8.50 1.58
C PRO A 35 11.15 -9.11 0.63
N PHE A 36 10.64 -8.32 -0.31
CA PHE A 36 9.54 -8.72 -1.20
C PHE A 36 9.53 -7.91 -2.50
N HIS A 37 8.88 -8.44 -3.53
CA HIS A 37 8.58 -7.69 -4.75
C HIS A 37 7.38 -6.77 -4.53
N PHE A 38 7.44 -5.53 -5.02
CA PHE A 38 6.29 -4.64 -5.11
C PHE A 38 6.03 -4.27 -6.57
N THR A 39 4.84 -4.58 -7.06
CA THR A 39 4.44 -4.42 -8.46
C THR A 39 3.22 -3.52 -8.59
N TRP A 40 3.24 -2.60 -9.54
CA TRP A 40 2.06 -1.82 -9.95
C TRP A 40 1.94 -1.79 -11.48
N LYS A 41 0.77 -1.37 -11.97
CA LYS A 41 0.58 -1.05 -13.38
C LYS A 41 0.94 0.40 -13.60
N ASP A 42 1.71 0.66 -14.64
CA ASP A 42 2.03 2.02 -15.05
C ASP A 42 0.79 2.67 -15.68
N ASP A 43 0.70 4.00 -15.58
CA ASP A 43 -0.38 4.74 -16.20
C ASP A 43 -0.30 4.59 -17.72
N SER A 44 -1.46 4.44 -18.38
CA SER A 44 -1.57 4.33 -19.83
C SER A 44 -0.83 5.41 -20.63
N SER A 45 -0.63 6.59 -20.03
CA SER A 45 0.14 7.70 -20.60
C SER A 45 1.66 7.50 -20.63
N ILE A 46 2.19 6.61 -19.78
CA ILE A 46 3.61 6.29 -19.64
C ILE A 46 3.93 4.95 -20.35
N GLY A 47 2.91 4.12 -20.58
CA GLY A 47 2.94 2.85 -21.31
C GLY A 47 2.10 1.78 -20.60
N ASP A 48 1.55 0.80 -21.33
CA ASP A 48 0.80 -0.34 -20.76
C ASP A 48 1.75 -1.37 -20.11
N GLY A 49 2.64 -0.88 -19.25
CA GLY A 49 3.69 -1.62 -18.58
C GLY A 49 3.31 -2.02 -17.16
N ARG A 50 4.14 -2.90 -16.60
CA ARG A 50 4.15 -3.17 -15.16
C ARG A 50 5.56 -2.90 -14.66
N THR A 51 5.66 -2.10 -13.62
CA THR A 51 6.91 -1.88 -12.92
C THR A 51 6.93 -2.72 -11.64
N THR A 52 8.03 -3.43 -11.43
CA THR A 52 8.29 -4.22 -10.22
C THR A 52 9.60 -3.78 -9.60
N VAL A 53 9.59 -3.50 -8.30
CA VAL A 53 10.81 -3.21 -7.52
C VAL A 53 11.03 -4.26 -6.44
N TRP A 54 12.29 -4.53 -6.12
CA TRP A 54 12.67 -5.37 -4.99
C TRP A 54 12.82 -4.49 -3.75
N VAL A 55 11.98 -4.71 -2.73
CA VAL A 55 11.95 -3.90 -1.51
C VAL A 55 12.62 -4.67 -0.38
N HIS A 56 13.61 -4.05 0.28
CA HIS A 56 14.35 -4.67 1.39
C HIS A 56 14.65 -3.64 2.51
N PRO A 57 15.05 -4.08 3.72
CA PRO A 57 15.22 -3.16 4.87
C PRO A 57 16.30 -2.07 4.72
N ARG A 58 17.11 -2.12 3.66
CA ARG A 58 18.14 -1.13 3.34
C ARG A 58 17.77 -0.25 2.13
N SER A 59 16.59 -0.44 1.54
CA SER A 59 16.09 0.41 0.46
C SER A 59 15.74 1.80 0.99
N SER A 60 15.95 2.84 0.17
CA SER A 60 15.51 4.20 0.48
C SER A 60 14.10 4.42 -0.06
N LEU A 61 13.13 4.61 0.84
CA LEU A 61 11.72 4.80 0.50
C LEU A 61 11.25 6.17 0.96
N VAL A 62 10.68 6.94 0.02
CA VAL A 62 10.03 8.23 0.34
C VAL A 62 8.55 8.16 -0.02
N TYR A 63 7.70 8.49 0.96
CA TYR A 63 6.26 8.65 0.80
C TYR A 63 5.94 10.14 0.88
N LYS A 64 5.67 10.77 -0.26
CA LYS A 64 5.34 12.20 -0.32
C LYS A 64 3.84 12.38 -0.51
N TYR A 65 3.19 12.99 0.47
CA TYR A 65 1.77 13.36 0.39
C TYR A 65 1.64 14.82 0.01
N TYR A 66 0.68 15.15 -0.85
CA TYR A 66 0.39 16.54 -1.23
C TYR A 66 -0.92 17.05 -0.61
N GLY A 67 -1.76 16.15 -0.10
CA GLY A 67 -2.95 16.52 0.68
C GLY A 67 -2.62 17.01 2.09
N SER A 68 -3.43 17.93 2.61
CA SER A 68 -3.28 18.47 3.98
C SER A 68 -3.91 17.59 5.07
N ARG A 69 -4.83 16.68 4.69
CA ARG A 69 -5.52 15.79 5.63
C ARG A 69 -4.91 14.39 5.56
N LYS A 70 -4.77 13.74 6.72
CA LYS A 70 -4.40 12.32 6.78
C LYS A 70 -5.51 11.46 6.16
N PRO A 71 -5.20 10.57 5.20
CA PRO A 71 -6.19 9.66 4.63
C PRO A 71 -6.79 8.74 5.70
N ARG A 72 -8.08 8.44 5.59
CA ARG A 72 -8.73 7.42 6.44
C ARG A 72 -8.24 6.04 6.00
N LEU A 73 -7.82 5.25 6.99
CA LEU A 73 -7.35 3.89 6.77
C LEU A 73 -8.53 2.92 6.76
N ASN A 74 -8.44 1.92 5.91
CA ASN A 74 -9.34 0.77 5.81
C ASN A 74 -8.53 -0.47 6.21
N MET A 75 -8.87 -1.05 7.36
CA MET A 75 -8.13 -2.19 7.92
C MET A 75 -8.26 -3.43 7.03
N ALA A 76 -9.44 -3.67 6.44
CA ALA A 76 -9.63 -4.79 5.51
C ALA A 76 -8.73 -4.66 4.27
N TRP A 77 -8.46 -3.42 3.83
CA TRP A 77 -7.53 -3.20 2.73
C TRP A 77 -6.07 -3.44 3.13
N ILE A 78 -5.67 -3.03 4.33
CA ILE A 78 -4.34 -3.33 4.88
C ILE A 78 -4.13 -4.85 4.95
N ASP A 79 -5.12 -5.59 5.43
CA ASP A 79 -5.06 -7.04 5.54
C ASP A 79 -4.99 -7.71 4.16
N ALA A 80 -5.80 -7.25 3.20
CA ALA A 80 -5.76 -7.75 1.83
C ALA A 80 -4.40 -7.48 1.16
N LEU A 81 -3.83 -6.29 1.34
CA LEU A 81 -2.51 -5.94 0.81
C LEU A 81 -1.41 -6.75 1.50
N ALA A 82 -1.45 -6.90 2.83
CA ALA A 82 -0.51 -7.72 3.57
C ALA A 82 -0.56 -9.19 3.14
N TYR A 83 -1.75 -9.71 2.85
CA TYR A 83 -1.94 -11.04 2.29
C TYR A 83 -1.22 -11.20 0.94
N THR A 84 -1.44 -10.26 0.00
CA THR A 84 -0.72 -10.31 -1.29
C THR A 84 0.79 -10.24 -1.11
N ALA A 85 1.27 -9.37 -0.22
CA ALA A 85 2.69 -9.16 0.03
C ALA A 85 3.40 -10.40 0.59
N ASN A 86 2.66 -11.32 1.21
CA ASN A 86 3.16 -12.59 1.72
C ASN A 86 3.12 -13.73 0.68
N SER A 87 2.59 -13.47 -0.52
CA SER A 87 2.56 -14.43 -1.62
C SER A 87 3.85 -14.42 -2.45
N PRO A 88 4.16 -15.49 -3.21
CA PRO A 88 5.29 -15.51 -4.14
C PRO A 88 5.24 -14.42 -5.21
N ALA A 89 4.04 -13.91 -5.55
CA ALA A 89 3.86 -12.83 -6.51
C ALA A 89 4.28 -11.45 -5.95
N GLY A 90 4.50 -11.33 -4.64
CA GLY A 90 4.81 -10.08 -3.97
C GLY A 90 3.58 -9.18 -3.74
N LEU A 91 3.84 -7.97 -3.26
CA LEU A 91 2.82 -6.94 -3.04
C LEU A 91 2.36 -6.39 -4.40
N TYR A 92 1.05 -6.35 -4.60
CA TYR A 92 0.44 -5.63 -5.72
C TYR A 92 -0.85 -4.95 -5.26
N LEU A 93 -1.26 -3.93 -6.01
CA LEU A 93 -2.50 -3.21 -5.69
C LEU A 93 -3.72 -4.09 -5.95
N VAL A 94 -4.55 -4.20 -4.92
CA VAL A 94 -5.89 -4.78 -5.00
C VAL A 94 -6.95 -3.70 -4.83
N PRO A 95 -8.16 -3.87 -5.41
CA PRO A 95 -9.28 -2.96 -5.18
C PRO A 95 -9.56 -2.77 -3.69
N GLU A 96 -9.97 -1.57 -3.30
CA GLU A 96 -10.35 -1.28 -1.91
C GLU A 96 -11.56 -2.17 -1.52
N PRO A 97 -11.42 -3.04 -0.51
CA PRO A 97 -12.55 -3.80 0.03
C PRO A 97 -13.55 -2.86 0.71
N MET A 98 -14.82 -3.27 0.78
CA MET A 98 -15.81 -2.54 1.56
C MET A 98 -15.30 -2.34 3.00
N ASP A 99 -15.34 -1.09 3.46
CA ASP A 99 -14.96 -0.70 4.81
C ASP A 99 -16.02 -1.22 5.79
N VAL A 100 -15.91 -2.50 6.16
CA VAL A 100 -16.78 -3.10 7.16
C VAL A 100 -16.30 -2.57 8.51
N ALA A 101 -16.87 -1.45 8.93
CA ALA A 101 -16.71 -0.98 10.30
C ALA A 101 -16.99 -2.15 11.25
N PRO A 102 -16.19 -2.33 12.33
CA PRO A 102 -16.44 -3.41 13.27
C PRO A 102 -17.88 -3.28 13.76
N LYS A 103 -18.66 -4.34 13.51
CA LYS A 103 -20.05 -4.46 13.95
C LYS A 103 -20.03 -4.55 15.49
N GLY A 104 -20.03 -3.41 16.16
CA GLY A 104 -19.97 -3.30 17.61
C GLY A 104 -21.19 -2.58 18.18
N ALA A 105 -21.82 -3.22 19.17
CA ALA A 105 -22.93 -2.78 20.02
C ALA A 105 -24.33 -2.77 19.38
N THR A 106 -24.88 -3.95 19.09
CA THR A 106 -26.31 -4.14 19.39
C THR A 106 -26.40 -4.28 20.90
N ASP A 107 -26.95 -3.25 21.53
CA ASP A 107 -27.32 -3.22 22.94
C ASP A 107 -28.39 -4.30 23.17
N GLU A 108 -27.98 -5.46 23.69
CA GLU A 108 -28.89 -6.44 24.28
C GLU A 108 -29.19 -6.01 25.72
N THR A 109 -30.07 -5.02 25.86
CA THR A 109 -30.82 -4.80 27.09
C THR A 109 -32.10 -5.66 27.03
N HIS A 110 -32.14 -6.71 27.84
CA HIS A 110 -33.37 -7.40 28.23
C HIS A 110 -33.46 -7.42 29.75
#